data_AF-A0A1J3HJA6-F1
#
_entry.id   AF-A0A1J3HJA6-F1
#
_cell.length_a   1.000
_cell.length_b   1.000
_cell.length_c   1.000
_cell.angle_alpha   90.00
_cell.angle_beta   90.00
_cell.angle_gamma   90.00
#
_symmetry.space_group_name_H-M   'P 1'
#
loop_
_entity.id
_entity.type
_entity.pdbx_description
1 polymer ?
#
loop_
_entity_poly.entity_id
_entity_poly.type
_entity_poly.pdbx_seq_one_letter_code
_entity_poly.pdbx_strand_id
1 'polypeptide(L)'
;VHVLKHGFKFQSGEEADIFVGNSLIDMYVKCGCVEDGYLVFRKMMERDCVSWNAMIIGFAQNGYGNEALELFREMLNSGEKPDHITMIGVLSACGHAGLVDEGRHYFSSMTRDFGVSPLRDHYTFMVDLL
;
A
#
# COMPACT_ATOMS: atom_id res chain seq x y z
N VAL A 1 -16.25 -27.59 12.87
CA VAL A 1 -15.92 -26.57 11.85
C VAL A 1 -17.09 -25.60 11.74
N HIS A 2 -17.22 -24.61 12.64
CA HIS A 2 -18.24 -23.55 12.53
C HIS A 2 -17.98 -22.34 13.47
N VAL A 3 -16.73 -22.10 13.87
CA VAL A 3 -16.39 -21.01 14.82
C VAL A 3 -15.66 -19.83 14.15
N LEU A 4 -15.43 -19.86 12.83
CA LEU A 4 -14.70 -18.78 12.13
C LEU A 4 -15.57 -17.84 11.27
N LYS A 5 -16.91 -17.91 11.35
CA LYS A 5 -17.78 -17.11 10.46
C LYS A 5 -18.59 -15.99 11.09
N HIS A 6 -18.51 -15.71 12.40
CA HIS A 6 -19.48 -14.77 12.99
C HIS A 6 -19.05 -13.84 14.13
N GLY A 7 -17.78 -13.44 14.28
CA GLY A 7 -17.53 -12.28 15.14
C GLY A 7 -16.08 -12.00 15.51
N PHE A 8 -15.44 -11.12 14.74
CA PHE A 8 -14.66 -10.05 15.35
C PHE A 8 -15.61 -8.85 15.45
N LYS A 9 -16.38 -8.80 16.54
CA LYS A 9 -16.99 -7.56 17.02
C LYS A 9 -16.27 -7.24 18.32
N PHE A 10 -15.18 -6.49 18.23
CA PHE A 10 -14.80 -5.69 19.39
C PHE A 10 -15.90 -4.65 19.58
N GLN A 11 -16.32 -4.39 20.81
CA GLN A 11 -17.27 -3.33 21.16
C GLN A 11 -16.60 -1.95 21.02
N SER A 12 -15.94 -1.69 19.91
CA SER A 12 -15.19 -0.48 19.64
C SER A 12 -15.66 0.11 18.31
N GLY A 13 -15.69 1.44 18.22
CA GLY A 13 -16.10 2.14 17.01
C GLY A 13 -15.24 1.75 15.81
N GLU A 14 -15.73 2.07 14.61
CA GLU A 14 -15.10 1.77 13.32
C GLU A 14 -13.60 2.13 13.28
N GLU A 15 -13.20 3.22 13.95
CA GLU A 15 -11.80 3.66 14.08
C GLU A 15 -10.88 2.63 14.77
N ALA A 16 -11.36 1.93 15.80
CA ALA A 16 -10.58 0.93 16.50
C ALA A 16 -10.37 -0.33 15.65
N ASP A 17 -11.36 -0.68 14.81
CA ASP A 17 -11.25 -1.79 13.88
C ASP A 17 -10.23 -1.48 12.77
N ILE A 18 -10.16 -0.23 12.28
CA ILE A 18 -9.13 0.23 11.32
C ILE A 18 -7.74 0.16 11.96
N PHE A 19 -7.58 0.68 13.19
CA PHE A 19 -6.28 0.68 13.87
C PHE A 19 -5.73 -0.74 14.11
N VAL A 20 -6.59 -1.66 14.56
CA VAL A 20 -6.23 -3.06 14.75
C VAL A 20 -5.90 -3.71 13.41
N GLY A 21 -6.69 -3.46 12.36
CA GLY A 21 -6.43 -3.94 11.00
C GLY A 21 -5.06 -3.51 10.49
N ASN A 22 -4.75 -2.20 10.59
CA ASN A 22 -3.47 -1.62 10.17
C ASN A 22 -2.29 -2.21 10.96
N SER A 23 -2.47 -2.42 12.26
CA SER A 23 -1.42 -3.03 13.11
C SER A 23 -1.14 -4.49 12.72
N LEU A 24 -2.17 -5.26 12.39
CA LEU A 24 -2.02 -6.65 11.93
C LEU A 24 -1.37 -6.71 10.55
N ILE A 25 -1.78 -5.85 9.62
CA ILE A 25 -1.15 -5.73 8.30
C ILE A 25 0.36 -5.46 8.45
N ASP A 26 0.72 -4.44 9.22
CA ASP A 26 2.12 -4.05 9.44
C ASP A 26 2.97 -5.20 10.01
N MET A 27 2.42 -5.94 10.98
CA MET A 27 3.08 -7.10 11.57
C MET A 27 3.34 -8.20 10.52
N TYR A 28 2.31 -8.60 9.78
CA TYR A 28 2.44 -9.66 8.77
C TYR A 28 3.41 -9.29 7.66
N VAL A 29 3.31 -8.06 7.14
CA VAL A 29 4.18 -7.54 6.09
C VAL A 29 5.65 -7.54 6.53
N LYS A 30 5.95 -7.07 7.75
CA LYS A 30 7.32 -7.05 8.29
C LYS A 30 7.89 -8.44 8.58
N CYS A 31 7.03 -9.42 8.79
CA CYS A 31 7.43 -10.83 8.92
C CYS A 31 7.63 -11.56 7.58
N GLY A 32 7.39 -10.89 6.44
CA GLY A 32 7.45 -11.49 5.12
C GLY A 32 6.21 -12.33 4.76
N CYS A 33 5.17 -12.32 5.59
CA CYS A 33 3.91 -13.01 5.37
C CYS A 33 2.91 -12.05 4.69
N VAL A 34 3.28 -11.45 3.57
CA VAL A 34 2.50 -10.38 2.92
C VAL A 34 1.11 -10.84 2.50
N GLU A 35 0.94 -12.12 2.15
CA GLU A 35 -0.34 -12.72 1.78
C GLU A 35 -1.31 -12.76 2.97
N ASP A 36 -0.83 -13.04 4.18
CA ASP A 36 -1.64 -13.01 5.40
C ASP A 36 -2.06 -11.56 5.74
N GLY A 37 -1.13 -10.61 5.55
CA GLY A 37 -1.44 -9.18 5.64
C GLY A 37 -2.54 -8.77 4.65
N TYR A 38 -2.45 -9.25 3.41
CA TYR A 38 -3.46 -9.00 2.39
C TYR A 38 -4.82 -9.62 2.76
N LEU A 39 -4.86 -10.80 3.38
CA LEU A 39 -6.10 -11.41 3.88
C LEU A 39 -6.75 -10.56 4.97
N VAL A 40 -5.97 -9.91 5.85
CA VAL A 40 -6.49 -8.94 6.82
C VAL A 40 -7.07 -7.74 6.09
N PHE A 41 -6.29 -7.13 5.19
CA PHE A 41 -6.71 -5.97 4.39
C PHE A 41 -8.03 -6.21 3.65
N ARG A 42 -8.20 -7.38 3.03
CA ARG A 42 -9.43 -7.75 2.30
C ARG A 42 -10.64 -7.99 3.19
N LYS A 43 -10.45 -8.24 4.49
CA LYS A 43 -11.52 -8.45 5.47
C LYS A 43 -11.93 -7.17 6.19
N MET A 44 -11.15 -6.10 6.08
CA MET A 44 -11.50 -4.80 6.67
C MET A 44 -12.73 -4.22 5.96
N MET A 45 -13.71 -3.75 6.74
CA MET A 45 -14.91 -3.10 6.18
C MET A 45 -14.58 -1.73 5.60
N GLU A 46 -13.75 -0.97 6.31
CA GLU A 46 -13.22 0.31 5.87
C GLU A 46 -11.69 0.26 5.83
N ARG A 47 -11.10 1.01 4.91
CA ARG A 47 -9.66 1.10 4.68
C ARG A 47 -9.32 2.56 4.46
N ASP A 48 -8.37 3.05 5.23
CA ASP A 48 -7.86 4.41 5.09
C ASP A 48 -6.55 4.42 4.27
N CYS A 49 -6.01 5.62 4.03
CA CYS A 49 -4.73 5.78 3.36
C CYS A 49 -3.62 4.94 4.03
N VAL A 50 -3.65 4.77 5.35
CA VAL A 50 -2.68 3.97 6.09
C VAL A 50 -2.80 2.48 5.73
N SER A 51 -4.01 1.92 5.65
CA SER A 51 -4.23 0.53 5.21
C SER A 51 -3.67 0.27 3.82
N TRP A 52 -3.94 1.18 2.87
CA TRP A 52 -3.47 1.08 1.49
C TRP A 52 -1.94 1.19 1.41
N ASN A 53 -1.37 2.18 2.07
CA ASN A 53 0.07 2.42 2.08
C ASN A 53 0.84 1.24 2.66
N ALA A 54 0.35 0.67 3.77
CA ALA A 54 0.98 -0.49 4.41
C ALA A 54 1.04 -1.69 3.45
N MET A 55 -0.03 -1.97 2.71
CA MET A 55 -0.06 -3.08 1.76
C MET A 55 0.75 -2.81 0.48
N ILE A 56 0.68 -1.59 -0.09
CA ILE A 56 1.44 -1.24 -1.30
C ILE A 56 2.95 -1.35 -1.02
N ILE A 57 3.41 -0.76 0.09
CA ILE A 57 4.82 -0.86 0.52
C ILE A 57 5.16 -2.32 0.84
N GLY A 58 4.26 -3.04 1.50
CA GLY A 58 4.48 -4.43 1.86
C GLY A 58 4.71 -5.34 0.67
N PHE A 59 3.88 -5.23 -0.38
CA PHE A 59 4.10 -5.95 -1.63
C PHE A 59 5.40 -5.51 -2.31
N ALA A 60 5.67 -4.20 -2.39
CA ALA A 60 6.88 -3.67 -3.01
C ALA A 60 8.17 -4.18 -2.35
N GLN A 61 8.21 -4.26 -1.02
CA GLN A 61 9.38 -4.72 -0.26
C GLN A 61 9.56 -6.24 -0.26
N ASN A 62 8.48 -7.00 -0.47
CA ASN A 62 8.52 -8.46 -0.53
C ASN A 62 8.67 -9.00 -1.97
N GLY A 63 9.00 -8.14 -2.95
CA GLY A 63 9.28 -8.55 -4.33
C GLY A 63 8.06 -8.67 -5.25
N TYR A 64 6.89 -8.29 -4.77
CA TYR A 64 5.61 -8.35 -5.49
C TYR A 64 5.27 -6.98 -6.10
N GLY A 65 6.18 -6.46 -6.92
CA GLY A 65 6.06 -5.10 -7.47
C GLY A 65 4.84 -4.88 -8.36
N ASN A 66 4.45 -5.88 -9.16
CA ASN A 66 3.27 -5.78 -10.02
C ASN A 66 1.98 -5.72 -9.19
N GLU A 67 1.88 -6.56 -8.16
CA GLU A 67 0.76 -6.61 -7.22
C GLU A 67 0.65 -5.30 -6.43
N ALA A 68 1.77 -4.69 -6.07
CA ALA A 68 1.78 -3.36 -5.45
C ALA A 68 1.17 -2.29 -6.38
N LEU A 69 1.49 -2.33 -7.67
CA LEU A 69 0.93 -1.40 -8.68
C LEU A 69 -0.55 -1.68 -8.97
N GLU A 70 -0.97 -2.94 -8.97
CA GLU A 70 -2.39 -3.30 -9.06
C GLU A 70 -3.16 -2.76 -7.85
N LEU A 71 -2.61 -2.92 -6.65
CA LEU A 71 -3.22 -2.41 -5.43
C LEU A 71 -3.28 -0.87 -5.40
N PHE A 72 -2.27 -0.20 -5.94
CA PHE A 72 -2.32 1.25 -6.15
C PHE A 72 -3.45 1.67 -7.09
N ARG A 73 -3.70 0.93 -8.17
CA ARG A 73 -4.85 1.19 -9.06
C ARG A 73 -6.18 0.96 -8.35
N GLU A 74 -6.27 -0.07 -7.51
CA GLU A 74 -7.46 -0.30 -6.68
C GLU A 74 -7.71 0.85 -5.69
N MET A 75 -6.67 1.41 -5.07
CA MET A 75 -6.76 2.59 -4.19
C MET A 75 -7.35 3.79 -4.95
N LEU A 76 -6.84 4.06 -6.16
CA LEU A 76 -7.37 5.15 -7.00
C LEU A 76 -8.86 4.93 -7.33
N ASN A 77 -9.23 3.69 -7.66
CA ASN A 77 -10.61 3.32 -7.97
C ASN A 77 -11.55 3.39 -6.75
N SER A 78 -11.02 3.27 -5.53
CA SER A 78 -11.81 3.48 -4.30
C SER A 78 -12.01 4.96 -3.96
N GLY A 79 -11.39 5.88 -4.71
CA GLY A 79 -11.45 7.33 -4.46
C GLY A 79 -10.48 7.81 -3.39
N GLU A 80 -9.63 6.92 -2.87
CA GLU A 80 -8.58 7.29 -1.92
C GLU A 80 -7.46 8.04 -2.64
N LYS A 81 -6.98 9.11 -2.01
CA LYS A 81 -5.97 9.97 -2.62
C LYS A 81 -4.57 9.52 -2.25
N PRO A 82 -3.67 9.32 -3.22
CA PRO A 82 -2.27 9.03 -2.93
C PRO A 82 -1.62 10.17 -2.14
N ASP A 83 -0.78 9.82 -1.18
CA ASP A 83 0.10 10.76 -0.48
C ASP A 83 1.58 10.46 -0.78
N HIS A 84 2.49 11.18 -0.10
CA HIS A 84 3.92 10.94 -0.26
C HIS A 84 4.33 9.49 0.06
N ILE A 85 3.67 8.86 1.04
CA ILE A 85 3.99 7.49 1.45
C ILE A 85 3.49 6.49 0.40
N THR A 86 2.31 6.73 -0.18
CA THR A 86 1.81 5.95 -1.33
C THR A 86 2.82 5.98 -2.48
N MET A 87 3.32 7.17 -2.81
CA MET A 87 4.26 7.35 -3.92
C MET A 87 5.62 6.70 -3.67
N ILE A 88 6.11 6.68 -2.43
CA ILE A 88 7.30 5.90 -2.04
C ILE A 88 7.09 4.41 -2.35
N GLY A 89 5.93 3.85 -1.96
CA GLY A 89 5.60 2.45 -2.23
C GLY A 89 5.55 2.14 -3.73
N VAL A 90 4.90 2.99 -4.52
CA VAL A 90 4.79 2.84 -5.98
C VAL A 90 6.16 2.92 -6.68
N LEU A 91 6.98 3.92 -6.32
CA LEU A 91 8.31 4.08 -6.91
C LEU A 91 9.26 2.94 -6.50
N SER A 92 9.18 2.49 -5.24
CA SER A 92 9.93 1.32 -4.77
C SER A 92 9.51 0.05 -5.52
N ALA A 93 8.21 -0.15 -5.76
CA ALA A 93 7.71 -1.28 -6.55
C ALA A 93 8.29 -1.26 -7.97
N CYS A 94 8.28 -0.09 -8.62
CA CYS A 94 8.85 0.07 -9.96
C CYS A 94 10.36 -0.22 -9.99
N GLY A 95 11.10 0.30 -9.01
CA GLY A 95 12.55 0.06 -8.89
C GLY A 95 12.89 -1.42 -8.72
N HIS A 96 12.23 -2.12 -7.78
CA HIS A 96 12.49 -3.54 -7.54
C HIS A 96 12.03 -4.44 -8.69
N ALA A 97 10.96 -4.07 -9.40
CA ALA A 97 10.46 -4.82 -10.56
C ALA A 97 11.20 -4.49 -11.87
N GLY A 98 12.12 -3.52 -11.87
CA GLY A 98 12.80 -3.05 -13.09
C GLY A 98 11.87 -2.33 -14.07
N LEU A 99 10.74 -1.80 -13.61
CA LEU A 99 9.74 -1.08 -14.40
C LEU A 99 10.11 0.40 -14.53
N VAL A 100 11.17 0.64 -15.30
CA VAL A 100 11.83 1.93 -15.39
C VAL A 100 10.92 3.02 -15.98
N ASP A 101 10.17 2.68 -17.02
CA ASP A 101 9.25 3.62 -17.69
C ASP A 101 8.06 3.98 -16.79
N GLU A 102 7.50 2.99 -16.08
CA GLU A 102 6.43 3.17 -15.10
C GLU A 102 6.91 4.02 -13.92
N GLY A 103 8.13 3.79 -13.42
CA GLY A 103 8.73 4.60 -12.36
C GLY A 103 8.80 6.08 -12.75
N ARG A 104 9.29 6.38 -13.96
CA ARG A 104 9.31 7.76 -14.50
C ARG A 104 7.91 8.35 -14.68
N HIS A 105 6.97 7.54 -15.18
CA HIS A 105 5.59 7.96 -15.37
C HIS A 105 4.96 8.36 -14.03
N TYR A 106 5.07 7.49 -13.02
CA TYR A 106 4.49 7.73 -11.70
C TYR A 106 5.18 8.88 -10.95
N PHE A 107 6.49 9.04 -11.09
CA PHE A 107 7.19 10.20 -10.53
C PHE A 107 6.65 11.52 -11.13
N SER A 108 6.42 11.54 -12.44
CA SER A 108 5.86 12.72 -13.12
C SER A 108 4.40 12.98 -12.74
N SER A 109 3.62 11.93 -12.53
CA SER A 109 2.20 12.05 -12.14
C SER A 109 2.02 12.57 -10.72
N MET A 110 3.02 12.45 -9.83
CA MET A 110 2.95 12.97 -8.45
C MET A 110 2.43 14.41 -8.41
N THR A 111 3.13 15.33 -9.09
CA THR A 111 2.73 16.74 -9.13
C THR A 111 1.56 16.96 -10.08
N ARG A 112 1.59 16.33 -11.26
CA ARG A 112 0.65 16.62 -12.36
C ARG A 112 -0.77 16.16 -12.06
N ASP A 113 -0.90 14.97 -11.50
CA ASP A 113 -2.18 14.26 -11.40
C ASP A 113 -2.63 14.14 -9.93
N PHE A 114 -1.69 14.08 -8.97
CA PHE A 114 -2.01 13.87 -7.54
C PHE A 114 -1.75 15.09 -6.65
N GLY A 115 -1.11 16.15 -7.15
CA GLY A 115 -0.76 17.34 -6.36
C GLY A 115 0.26 17.07 -5.24
N VAL A 116 0.99 15.97 -5.32
CA VAL A 116 2.03 15.55 -4.37
C VAL A 116 3.39 16.06 -4.87
N SER A 117 4.04 16.95 -4.13
CA SER A 117 5.37 17.43 -4.52
C SER A 117 6.47 16.38 -4.23
N PRO A 118 7.40 16.11 -5.15
CA PRO A 118 8.50 15.20 -4.86
C PRO A 118 9.41 15.71 -3.75
N LEU A 119 9.63 14.85 -2.74
CA LEU A 119 10.59 15.05 -1.65
C LEU A 119 11.86 14.20 -1.86
N ARG A 120 12.89 14.41 -1.02
CA ARG A 120 14.18 13.72 -1.08
C ARG A 120 14.05 12.20 -1.28
N ASP A 121 13.16 11.55 -0.53
CA ASP A 121 12.98 10.10 -0.57
C ASP A 121 12.36 9.60 -1.89
N HIS A 122 11.72 10.47 -2.68
CA HIS A 122 11.23 10.09 -4.00
C HIS A 122 12.35 10.13 -5.05
N TYR A 123 13.31 11.05 -4.88
CA TYR A 123 14.45 11.16 -5.81
C TYR A 123 15.42 10.00 -5.70
N THR A 124 15.51 9.32 -4.55
CA THR A 124 16.37 8.14 -4.40
C THR A 124 16.01 7.06 -5.41
N PHE A 125 14.71 6.81 -5.60
CA PHE A 125 14.22 5.84 -6.58
C PHE A 125 14.46 6.25 -8.03
N MET A 126 14.76 7.52 -8.32
CA MET A 126 15.02 7.98 -9.69
C MET A 126 16.51 7.90 -10.05
N VAL A 127 17.40 7.97 -9.06
CA VAL A 127 18.84 7.83 -9.27
C VAL A 127 19.21 6.39 -9.64
N ASP A 128 18.45 5.41 -9.11
CA ASP A 128 18.63 3.98 -9.40
C ASP A 128 18.01 3.54 -10.75
N LEU A 129 17.33 4.45 -11.46
CA LEU A 129 16.67 4.20 -12.76
C LEU A 129 17.48 4.72 -13.99
N LEU A 130 18.73 5.16 -13.78
CA LEU A 130 19.68 5.61 -14.80
C LEU A 130 20.74 4.54 -15.11
#